data_AF-G0PEP2-F1
#
_entry.id   AF-G0PEP2-F1
#
_cell.length_a   1.000
_cell.length_b   1.000
_cell.length_c   1.000
_cell.angle_alpha   90.00
_cell.angle_beta   90.00
_cell.angle_gamma   90.00
#
_symmetry.space_group_name_H-M   'P 1'
#
loop_
_entity.id
_entity.type
_entity.pdbx_description
1 polymer ?
#
loop_
_entity_poly.entity_id
_entity_poly.type
_entity_poly.pdbx_seq_one_letter_code
_entity_poly.pdbx_strand_id
1 'polypeptide(L)'
;MNLSNFIILGILFSSSSGGKNECYSCSGVCHNEPCNCQMGSCESNQCFIEKKPTEIPGSMKITKGCLRRSSRIHHGCEYDHFSDHILCVCQGHYCNDKVVMNTTRQKYARTITCRECSEKNPNCDSTCEGHWCHEDMSTGASGCGYGPPALPFYYRGPELFYYRSKVCITLSRGAGKPRRHCICSLNMCNQLNSPQNYHNYKDREKESGLKLRSLAMTSPDTNVPLQSCYNCETNTQDAAAMSHTTNCRSNRCMGHFCTYAAQRHTSKNSMGRSNMVHAVSELQGCMNVSDRNNIMLGCSKKWISDEYEEIHCACRGNLCNSDSLTAASSMLNGFHVLIPLLLSFFVLF
;
A
#
# COMPACT_ATOMS: atom_id res chain seq x y z
N MET A 1 -9.09 49.40 -40.89
CA MET A 1 -9.66 50.11 -39.72
C MET A 1 -10.90 49.36 -39.28
N ASN A 2 -11.13 49.29 -37.95
CA ASN A 2 -12.11 48.50 -37.19
C ASN A 2 -11.56 47.17 -36.67
N LEU A 3 -10.90 47.21 -35.50
CA LEU A 3 -11.46 47.06 -34.14
C LEU A 3 -11.86 45.60 -33.87
N SER A 4 -10.97 44.84 -33.23
CA SER A 4 -10.93 44.66 -31.78
C SER A 4 -12.11 43.84 -31.26
N ASN A 5 -11.85 42.54 -31.03
CA ASN A 5 -12.33 41.76 -29.88
C ASN A 5 -12.02 40.27 -30.11
N PHE A 6 -10.75 39.88 -29.98
CA PHE A 6 -10.43 38.51 -29.62
C PHE A 6 -9.98 38.51 -28.17
N ILE A 7 -10.88 38.03 -27.34
CA ILE A 7 -10.72 37.81 -25.91
C ILE A 7 -9.48 36.94 -25.72
N ILE A 8 -8.40 37.54 -25.25
CA ILE A 8 -7.26 36.84 -24.68
C ILE A 8 -7.82 36.16 -23.42
N LEU A 9 -8.23 34.91 -23.56
CA LEU A 9 -8.55 34.03 -22.44
C LEU A 9 -7.23 33.70 -21.75
N GLY A 10 -6.76 34.65 -20.94
CA GLY A 10 -5.67 34.44 -20.00
C GLY A 10 -6.09 33.31 -19.08
N ILE A 11 -5.49 32.13 -19.29
CA ILE A 11 -5.49 31.05 -18.32
C ILE A 11 -4.78 31.60 -17.09
N LEU A 12 -5.54 32.24 -16.22
CA LEU A 12 -5.18 32.45 -14.84
C LEU A 12 -5.01 31.06 -14.24
N PHE A 13 -3.77 30.56 -14.30
CA PHE A 13 -3.30 29.59 -13.34
C PHE A 13 -3.41 30.27 -11.97
N SER A 14 -4.58 30.14 -11.36
CA SER A 14 -4.74 30.29 -9.92
C SER A 14 -3.86 29.22 -9.30
N SER A 15 -2.61 29.60 -9.01
CA SER A 15 -1.77 28.96 -8.02
C SER A 15 -2.55 29.01 -6.71
N SER A 16 -3.42 28.04 -6.48
CA SER A 16 -3.91 27.76 -5.15
C SER A 16 -2.66 27.39 -4.36
N SER A 17 -2.09 28.36 -3.64
CA SER A 17 -1.19 28.11 -2.54
C SER A 17 -2.04 27.41 -1.47
N GLY A 18 -2.38 26.14 -1.70
CA GLY A 18 -2.92 25.28 -0.67
C GLY A 18 -1.88 25.30 0.45
N GLY A 19 -2.24 25.91 1.58
CA GLY A 19 -1.33 26.08 2.71
C GLY A 19 -0.68 24.75 3.01
N LYS A 20 0.65 24.70 2.92
CA LYS A 20 1.39 23.52 3.35
C LYS A 20 1.16 23.40 4.85
N ASN A 21 0.58 22.28 5.30
CA ASN A 21 0.50 22.03 6.73
C ASN A 21 1.86 21.57 7.23
N GLU A 22 2.19 21.92 8.46
CA GLU A 22 3.32 21.33 9.17
C GLU A 22 2.82 20.14 9.98
N CYS A 23 3.63 19.08 10.02
CA CYS A 23 3.36 17.87 10.78
C CYS A 23 4.52 17.61 11.75
N TYR A 24 4.25 17.02 12.91
CA TYR A 24 5.32 16.48 13.75
C TYR A 24 6.03 15.34 13.01
N SER A 25 7.36 15.29 13.14
CA SER A 25 8.19 14.35 12.40
C SER A 25 9.26 13.69 13.28
N CYS A 26 8.91 12.57 13.91
CA CYS A 26 9.77 11.88 14.88
C CYS A 26 9.54 10.38 14.87
N SER A 27 10.51 9.64 15.43
CA SER A 27 10.41 8.21 15.73
C SER A 27 10.93 7.97 17.14
N GLY A 28 10.22 7.17 17.93
CA GLY A 28 10.63 6.81 19.28
C GLY A 28 10.05 5.48 19.74
N VAL A 29 10.66 4.91 20.77
CA VAL A 29 10.16 3.72 21.47
C VAL A 29 9.75 4.14 22.87
N CYS A 30 8.63 3.59 23.34
CA CYS A 30 8.10 3.85 24.66
C CYS A 30 7.68 2.55 25.34
N HIS A 31 7.77 2.55 26.66
CA HIS A 31 7.43 1.41 27.50
C HIS A 31 6.14 1.61 28.29
N ASN A 32 5.63 2.86 28.38
CA ASN A 32 4.43 3.25 29.13
C ASN A 32 3.63 4.33 28.37
N GLU A 33 2.33 4.49 28.69
CA GLU A 33 1.49 5.57 28.19
C GLU A 33 1.51 6.80 29.12
N PRO A 34 1.34 8.04 28.60
CA PRO A 34 1.11 8.41 27.21
C PRO A 34 2.41 8.40 26.40
N CYS A 35 2.42 7.63 25.31
CA CYS A 35 3.54 7.59 24.40
C CYS A 35 3.38 8.69 23.34
N ASN A 36 4.33 9.62 23.27
CA ASN A 36 4.31 10.70 22.31
C ASN A 36 5.74 11.14 21.92
N CYS A 37 5.90 11.69 20.72
CA CYS A 37 7.12 12.38 20.30
C CYS A 37 6.72 13.66 19.54
N GLN A 38 7.47 14.75 19.74
CA GLN A 38 7.17 16.06 19.14
C GLN A 38 8.43 16.75 18.55
N MET A 39 9.54 16.02 18.42
CA MET A 39 10.78 16.57 17.89
C MET A 39 10.74 16.59 16.36
N GLY A 40 11.09 17.73 15.74
CA GLY A 40 11.17 17.84 14.28
C GLY A 40 9.82 18.06 13.59
N SER A 41 9.87 18.61 12.38
CA SER A 41 8.70 18.90 11.56
C SER A 41 8.95 18.54 10.09
N CYS A 42 7.87 18.35 9.34
CA CYS A 42 7.89 18.21 7.90
C CYS A 42 6.66 18.90 7.29
N GLU A 43 6.76 19.31 6.03
CA GLU A 43 5.67 19.99 5.31
C GLU A 43 4.90 19.03 4.40
N SER A 44 3.59 18.91 4.58
CA SER A 44 2.69 18.22 3.66
C SER A 44 1.24 18.64 3.88
N ASN A 45 0.37 18.34 2.92
CA ASN A 45 -1.06 18.55 3.11
C ASN A 45 -1.66 17.57 4.13
N GLN A 46 -1.04 16.40 4.32
CA GLN A 46 -1.50 15.35 5.24
C GLN A 46 -0.37 14.90 6.18
N CYS A 47 -0.74 14.66 7.43
CA CYS A 47 0.15 14.14 8.46
C CYS A 47 -0.25 12.71 8.84
N PHE A 48 0.70 11.93 9.37
CA PHE A 48 0.41 10.64 9.97
C PHE A 48 1.00 10.49 11.37
N ILE A 49 0.39 9.60 12.15
CA ILE A 49 0.94 9.04 13.38
C ILE A 49 0.69 7.53 13.37
N GLU A 50 1.73 6.75 13.60
CA GLU A 50 1.72 5.30 13.57
C GLU A 50 2.29 4.75 14.88
N LYS A 51 1.52 3.89 15.55
CA LYS A 51 1.89 3.16 16.77
C LYS A 51 1.99 1.68 16.40
N LYS A 52 3.12 1.03 16.68
CA LYS A 52 3.37 -0.39 16.39
C LYS A 52 3.92 -1.10 17.63
N PRO A 53 3.57 -2.37 17.88
CA PRO A 53 4.29 -3.18 18.85
C PRO A 53 5.76 -3.35 18.44
N THR A 54 6.62 -3.56 19.43
CA THR A 54 8.02 -3.95 19.21
C THR A 54 8.23 -5.41 19.57
N GLU A 55 9.40 -5.97 19.29
CA GLU A 55 9.75 -7.34 19.70
C GLU A 55 9.76 -7.52 21.23
N ILE A 56 9.96 -6.43 21.97
CA ILE A 56 9.95 -6.44 23.43
C ILE A 56 8.49 -6.27 23.90
N PRO A 57 7.94 -7.23 24.67
CA PRO A 57 6.59 -7.14 25.20
C PRO A 57 6.38 -5.87 26.01
N GLY A 58 5.25 -5.19 25.79
CA GLY A 58 4.90 -3.96 26.49
C GLY A 58 5.55 -2.69 25.93
N SER A 59 6.51 -2.78 25.01
CA SER A 59 7.01 -1.59 24.30
C SER A 59 6.39 -1.39 22.93
N MET A 60 6.12 -0.12 22.65
CA MET A 60 5.53 0.35 21.42
C MET A 60 6.48 1.33 20.74
N LYS A 61 6.54 1.26 19.41
CA LYS A 61 7.19 2.27 18.57
C LYS A 61 6.15 3.26 18.10
N ILE A 62 6.40 4.55 18.31
CA ILE A 62 5.62 5.63 17.70
C ILE A 62 6.46 6.31 16.62
N THR A 63 5.81 6.53 15.48
CA THR A 63 6.37 7.24 14.34
C THR A 63 5.38 8.28 13.87
N LYS A 64 5.86 9.48 13.58
CA LYS A 64 5.09 10.60 13.08
C LYS A 64 5.78 11.21 11.89
N GLY A 65 5.01 11.72 10.95
CA GLY A 65 5.58 12.45 9.83
C GLY A 65 4.52 12.86 8.83
N CYS A 66 4.98 12.98 7.60
CA CYS A 66 4.20 13.51 6.49
C CYS A 66 3.78 12.40 5.53
N LEU A 67 2.63 12.63 4.90
CA LEU A 67 2.03 11.73 3.94
C LEU A 67 1.60 12.50 2.70
N ARG A 68 1.82 11.95 1.52
CA ARG A 68 1.42 12.55 0.25
C ARG A 68 0.79 11.52 -0.66
N ARG A 69 -0.29 11.92 -1.34
CA ARG A 69 -1.05 11.07 -2.27
C ARG A 69 -1.47 9.76 -1.60
N SER A 70 -1.92 9.85 -0.34
CA SER A 70 -2.50 8.71 0.37
C SER A 70 -3.72 8.21 -0.36
N SER A 71 -3.87 6.90 -0.47
CA SER A 71 -5.13 6.30 -0.94
C SER A 71 -6.23 6.31 0.11
N ARG A 72 -5.93 6.75 1.34
CA ARG A 72 -6.94 6.81 2.38
C ARG A 72 -7.91 7.93 2.04
N ILE A 73 -9.13 7.53 1.75
CA ILE A 73 -10.27 8.40 1.47
C ILE A 73 -10.72 9.13 2.76
N HIS A 74 -10.40 8.57 3.93
CA HIS A 74 -10.85 9.08 5.22
C HIS A 74 -9.69 9.47 6.16
N HIS A 75 -9.85 10.63 6.81
CA HIS A 75 -9.05 11.04 7.96
C HIS A 75 -9.54 10.31 9.22
N GLY A 76 -8.63 9.99 10.14
CA GLY A 76 -8.91 9.25 11.36
C GLY A 76 -7.87 8.18 11.66
N CYS A 77 -8.04 7.50 12.79
CA CYS A 77 -7.22 6.38 13.21
C CYS A 77 -7.87 5.04 12.83
N GLU A 78 -7.04 4.13 12.34
CA GLU A 78 -7.44 2.78 11.97
C GLU A 78 -6.38 1.80 12.45
N TYR A 79 -6.80 0.57 12.77
CA TYR A 79 -5.85 -0.50 13.00
C TYR A 79 -5.31 -0.97 11.64
N ASP A 80 -4.00 -1.17 11.57
CA ASP A 80 -3.32 -1.63 10.35
C ASP A 80 -2.79 -3.03 10.62
N HIS A 81 -3.38 -4.03 9.99
CA HIS A 81 -3.02 -5.44 10.10
C HIS A 81 -3.32 -6.12 11.46
N PHE A 82 -3.08 -5.46 12.60
CA PHE A 82 -3.27 -5.99 13.96
C PHE A 82 -3.94 -4.97 14.91
N SER A 83 -4.56 -5.44 16.01
CA SER A 83 -5.21 -4.59 17.04
C SER A 83 -4.28 -3.68 17.83
N ASP A 84 -2.97 -3.87 17.71
CA ASP A 84 -1.93 -3.12 18.41
C ASP A 84 -1.12 -2.22 17.47
N HIS A 85 -1.30 -2.37 16.16
CA HIS A 85 -0.76 -1.46 15.15
C HIS A 85 -1.85 -0.47 14.71
N ILE A 86 -1.64 0.79 15.02
CA ILE A 86 -2.57 1.89 14.71
C ILE A 86 -1.89 2.85 13.76
N LEU A 87 -2.56 3.21 12.68
CA LEU A 87 -2.15 4.29 11.76
C LEU A 87 -3.27 5.32 11.65
N CYS A 88 -2.96 6.56 12.01
CA CYS A 88 -3.85 7.69 11.86
C CYS A 88 -3.36 8.66 10.80
N VAL A 89 -4.31 9.22 10.05
CA VAL A 89 -4.05 10.25 9.05
C VAL A 89 -4.96 11.45 9.32
N CYS A 90 -4.40 12.65 9.26
CA CYS A 90 -5.14 13.89 9.49
C CYS A 90 -4.64 15.00 8.55
N GLN A 91 -5.40 16.09 8.50
CA GLN A 91 -5.08 17.31 7.77
C GLN A 91 -5.19 18.50 8.73
N GLY A 92 -4.26 19.45 8.62
CA GLY A 92 -4.17 20.61 9.51
C GLY A 92 -2.80 20.71 10.18
N HIS A 93 -2.51 21.89 10.73
CA HIS A 93 -1.25 22.21 11.39
C HIS A 93 -1.06 21.35 12.65
N TYR A 94 0.05 20.60 12.71
CA TYR A 94 0.42 19.66 13.77
C TYR A 94 -0.71 18.72 14.23
N CYS A 95 -1.60 18.33 13.32
CA CYS A 95 -2.77 17.51 13.65
C CYS A 95 -2.42 16.10 14.16
N ASN A 96 -1.19 15.64 13.92
CA ASN A 96 -0.67 14.34 14.34
C ASN A 96 -0.02 14.38 15.75
N ASP A 97 -0.45 15.31 16.62
CA ASP A 97 0.04 15.44 17.99
C ASP A 97 -0.19 14.17 18.83
N LYS A 98 -1.37 13.56 18.71
CA LYS A 98 -1.70 12.36 19.47
C LYS A 98 -2.55 11.41 18.65
N VAL A 99 -2.53 10.13 19.03
CA VAL A 99 -3.45 9.12 18.48
C VAL A 99 -4.85 9.44 19.02
N VAL A 100 -5.67 10.12 18.22
CA VAL A 100 -7.08 10.32 18.54
C VAL A 100 -7.87 9.28 17.79
N MET A 101 -8.27 8.21 18.47
CA MET A 101 -9.25 7.26 17.96
C MET A 101 -10.58 7.96 17.74
N ASN A 102 -10.75 8.59 16.58
CA ASN A 102 -12.00 9.21 16.22
C ASN A 102 -12.95 8.12 15.71
N THR A 103 -13.78 7.59 16.61
CA THR A 103 -15.08 6.95 16.34
C THR A 103 -15.19 5.91 15.20
N THR A 104 -14.09 5.32 14.72
CA THR A 104 -14.13 4.12 13.86
C THR A 104 -14.73 2.93 14.61
N ARG A 105 -14.66 2.90 15.94
CA ARG A 105 -15.43 1.95 16.77
C ARG A 105 -16.96 2.10 16.63
N GLN A 106 -17.48 3.29 16.32
CA GLN A 106 -18.93 3.52 16.26
C GLN A 106 -19.53 3.23 14.86
N LYS A 107 -18.73 3.28 13.79
CA LYS A 107 -19.24 3.03 12.42
C LYS A 107 -19.18 1.55 12.00
N TYR A 108 -18.35 0.74 12.66
CA TYR A 108 -18.23 -0.70 12.41
C TYR A 108 -18.73 -1.47 13.62
N ALA A 109 -20.05 -1.42 13.88
CA ALA A 109 -20.68 -2.11 15.01
C ALA A 109 -20.75 -3.65 14.84
N ARG A 110 -20.29 -4.19 13.71
CA ARG A 110 -20.32 -5.62 13.43
C ARG A 110 -19.03 -6.25 13.90
N THR A 111 -19.12 -6.94 15.03
CA THR A 111 -18.11 -7.90 15.47
C THR A 111 -18.35 -9.23 14.76
N ILE A 112 -17.29 -9.82 14.23
CA ILE A 112 -17.27 -11.15 13.65
C ILE A 112 -16.19 -12.00 14.34
N THR A 113 -16.43 -13.30 14.41
CA THR A 113 -15.44 -14.26 14.92
C THR A 113 -14.61 -14.79 13.76
N CYS A 114 -13.29 -14.80 13.91
CA CYS A 114 -12.36 -15.34 12.93
C CYS A 114 -11.46 -16.39 13.54
N ARG A 115 -10.86 -17.19 12.67
CA ARG A 115 -9.76 -18.07 13.04
C ARG A 115 -8.47 -17.27 13.25
N GLU A 116 -7.68 -17.65 14.26
CA GLU A 116 -6.43 -16.99 14.62
C GLU A 116 -5.28 -17.99 14.71
N CYS A 117 -4.63 -18.27 13.58
CA CYS A 117 -3.52 -19.21 13.54
C CYS A 117 -2.22 -18.54 13.11
N SER A 118 -1.15 -18.88 13.82
CA SER A 118 0.20 -18.46 13.42
C SER A 118 0.69 -19.25 12.21
N GLU A 119 1.70 -18.71 11.51
CA GLU A 119 2.40 -19.42 10.43
C GLU A 119 3.04 -20.75 10.89
N LYS A 120 3.47 -20.84 12.16
CA LYS A 120 4.06 -22.06 12.74
C LYS A 120 3.02 -23.16 12.99
N ASN A 121 1.77 -22.77 13.26
CA ASN A 121 0.67 -23.69 13.51
C ASN A 121 -0.57 -23.25 12.73
N PRO A 122 -0.61 -23.44 11.40
CA PRO A 122 -1.70 -23.00 10.54
C PRO A 122 -2.97 -23.84 10.71
N ASN A 123 -2.91 -24.94 11.47
CA ASN A 123 -3.99 -25.89 11.78
C ASN A 123 -4.43 -25.80 13.25
N CYS A 124 -4.52 -24.59 13.79
CA CYS A 124 -4.99 -24.34 15.14
C CYS A 124 -6.51 -24.13 15.22
N ASP A 125 -7.05 -24.23 16.44
CA ASP A 125 -8.45 -23.99 16.81
C ASP A 125 -8.67 -22.65 17.53
N SER A 126 -7.64 -21.79 17.57
CA SER A 126 -7.75 -20.48 18.21
C SER A 126 -8.62 -19.53 17.38
N THR A 127 -9.36 -18.68 18.07
CA THR A 127 -10.28 -17.71 17.49
C THR A 127 -10.10 -16.34 18.10
N CYS A 128 -10.35 -15.31 17.30
CA CYS A 128 -10.38 -13.92 17.72
C CYS A 128 -11.70 -13.27 17.29
N GLU A 129 -12.02 -12.11 17.87
CA GLU A 129 -13.14 -11.28 17.45
C GLU A 129 -12.63 -10.01 16.78
N GLY A 130 -13.22 -9.57 15.67
CA GLY A 130 -12.79 -8.37 14.94
C GLY A 130 -13.89 -7.81 14.07
N HIS A 131 -13.56 -6.87 13.17
CA HIS A 131 -14.50 -6.35 12.18
C HIS A 131 -14.41 -7.11 10.84
N TRP A 132 -13.28 -7.75 10.58
CA TRP A 132 -13.02 -8.54 9.38
C TRP A 132 -11.96 -9.61 9.68
N CYS A 133 -11.95 -10.70 8.92
CA CYS A 133 -10.96 -11.77 9.04
C CYS A 133 -9.92 -11.65 7.95
N HIS A 134 -8.70 -12.12 8.23
CA HIS A 134 -7.65 -12.25 7.22
C HIS A 134 -7.04 -13.65 7.20
N GLU A 135 -6.46 -13.97 6.04
CA GLU A 135 -5.81 -15.23 5.76
C GLU A 135 -4.65 -14.98 4.79
N ASP A 136 -3.45 -15.43 5.17
CA ASP A 136 -2.35 -15.61 4.23
C ASP A 136 -2.39 -17.05 3.73
N MET A 137 -2.84 -17.24 2.49
CA MET A 137 -2.95 -18.57 1.88
C MET A 137 -1.59 -19.21 1.60
N SER A 138 -0.50 -18.44 1.63
CA SER A 138 0.84 -18.95 1.38
C SER A 138 1.47 -19.56 2.64
N THR A 139 1.10 -19.05 3.81
CA THR A 139 1.62 -19.51 5.12
C THR A 139 0.57 -20.23 5.96
N GLY A 140 -0.71 -20.09 5.63
CA GLY A 140 -1.84 -20.54 6.44
C GLY A 140 -2.08 -19.68 7.69
N ALA A 141 -1.33 -18.59 7.86
CA ALA A 141 -1.55 -17.67 8.97
C ALA A 141 -2.90 -16.95 8.81
N SER A 142 -3.62 -16.79 9.90
CA SER A 142 -4.97 -16.21 9.91
C SER A 142 -5.20 -15.42 11.19
N GLY A 143 -6.12 -14.45 11.14
CA GLY A 143 -6.44 -13.61 12.29
C GLY A 143 -7.58 -12.64 12.03
N CYS A 144 -7.72 -11.69 12.95
CA CYS A 144 -8.73 -10.65 12.95
C CYS A 144 -8.13 -9.29 12.65
N GLY A 145 -8.81 -8.51 11.81
CA GLY A 145 -8.57 -7.10 11.63
C GLY A 145 -9.67 -6.26 12.28
N TYR A 146 -9.29 -5.08 12.74
CA TYR A 146 -10.17 -4.12 13.40
C TYR A 146 -10.19 -2.80 12.59
N GLY A 147 -11.27 -2.05 12.69
CA GLY A 147 -11.51 -0.88 11.84
C GLY A 147 -11.88 -1.24 10.39
N PRO A 148 -11.65 -0.34 9.41
CA PRO A 148 -11.91 -0.60 8.01
C PRO A 148 -11.03 -1.75 7.49
N PRO A 149 -11.57 -2.61 6.60
CA PRO A 149 -10.77 -3.62 5.94
C PRO A 149 -9.61 -3.02 5.14
N ALA A 150 -8.48 -3.71 5.14
CA ALA A 150 -7.29 -3.31 4.40
C ALA A 150 -6.57 -4.50 3.75
N LEU A 151 -6.15 -4.31 2.50
CA LEU A 151 -5.13 -5.14 1.84
C LEU A 151 -3.96 -4.26 1.41
N PRO A 152 -2.74 -4.83 1.25
CA PRO A 152 -1.62 -4.12 0.68
C PRO A 152 -1.97 -3.43 -0.67
N PHE A 153 -1.32 -2.29 -0.96
CA PHE A 153 -1.47 -1.53 -2.21
C PHE A 153 -2.88 -0.98 -2.44
N TYR A 154 -3.34 -0.22 -1.45
CA TYR A 154 -4.40 0.78 -1.59
C TYR A 154 -5.84 0.27 -1.61
N TYR A 155 -6.07 -0.98 -1.24
CA TYR A 155 -7.35 -1.45 -0.75
C TYR A 155 -7.54 -0.98 0.70
N ARG A 156 -8.12 0.21 0.91
CA ARG A 156 -8.45 0.68 2.25
C ARG A 156 -9.78 1.44 2.22
N GLY A 157 -10.77 0.93 2.95
CA GLY A 157 -12.04 1.64 3.14
C GLY A 157 -13.23 0.72 3.37
N PRO A 158 -14.36 1.24 3.89
CA PRO A 158 -15.59 0.47 4.12
C PRO A 158 -16.13 -0.18 2.84
N GLU A 159 -15.83 0.41 1.69
CA GLU A 159 -16.37 0.03 0.38
C GLU A 159 -15.84 -1.32 -0.12
N LEU A 160 -14.73 -1.80 0.44
CA LEU A 160 -14.12 -3.09 0.10
C LEU A 160 -15.08 -4.27 0.18
N PHE A 161 -16.04 -4.21 1.11
CA PHE A 161 -17.05 -5.26 1.28
C PHE A 161 -18.45 -4.87 0.81
N TYR A 162 -18.58 -3.76 0.07
CA TYR A 162 -19.89 -3.30 -0.38
C TYR A 162 -20.56 -4.29 -1.36
N TYR A 163 -19.78 -4.86 -2.27
CA TYR A 163 -20.29 -5.80 -3.29
C TYR A 163 -19.87 -7.25 -3.08
N ARG A 164 -18.87 -7.53 -2.24
CA ARG A 164 -18.30 -8.87 -2.02
C ARG A 164 -17.93 -9.07 -0.56
N SER A 165 -18.08 -10.29 -0.06
CA SER A 165 -17.73 -10.64 1.32
C SER A 165 -16.30 -11.16 1.50
N LYS A 166 -15.58 -11.46 0.42
CA LYS A 166 -14.17 -11.89 0.42
C LYS A 166 -13.42 -11.25 -0.75
N VAL A 167 -12.27 -10.67 -0.45
CA VAL A 167 -11.37 -10.01 -1.42
C VAL A 167 -9.97 -10.58 -1.23
N CYS A 168 -9.27 -10.88 -2.31
CA CYS A 168 -7.93 -11.43 -2.28
C CYS A 168 -7.00 -10.68 -3.22
N ILE A 169 -5.74 -10.56 -2.80
CA ILE A 169 -4.63 -10.17 -3.65
C ILE A 169 -3.58 -11.27 -3.68
N THR A 170 -2.90 -11.39 -4.81
CA THR A 170 -1.66 -12.17 -4.92
C THR A 170 -0.54 -11.23 -5.34
N LEU A 171 0.52 -11.17 -4.55
CA LEU A 171 1.68 -10.33 -4.78
C LEU A 171 2.90 -11.19 -5.08
N SER A 172 3.58 -10.90 -6.17
CA SER A 172 4.91 -11.45 -6.47
C SER A 172 5.90 -10.30 -6.48
N ARG A 173 6.93 -10.36 -5.63
CA ARG A 173 8.00 -9.35 -5.54
C ARG A 173 9.36 -10.00 -5.39
N GLY A 174 10.33 -9.46 -6.13
CA GLY A 174 11.72 -9.88 -6.05
C GLY A 174 11.91 -11.40 -6.15
N ALA A 175 12.73 -11.93 -5.25
CA ALA A 175 13.01 -13.36 -5.18
C ALA A 175 12.05 -14.16 -4.30
N GLY A 176 11.13 -13.50 -3.60
CA GLY A 176 10.15 -14.12 -2.72
C GLY A 176 9.22 -15.10 -3.45
N LYS A 177 8.62 -16.02 -2.70
CA LYS A 177 7.46 -16.78 -3.20
C LYS A 177 6.26 -15.83 -3.31
N PRO A 178 5.43 -15.92 -4.36
CA PRO A 178 4.21 -15.15 -4.43
C PRO A 178 3.33 -15.39 -3.20
N ARG A 179 2.88 -14.30 -2.57
CA ARG A 179 2.04 -14.33 -1.38
C ARG A 179 0.60 -13.98 -1.72
N ARG A 180 -0.34 -14.80 -1.27
CA ARG A 180 -1.77 -14.54 -1.48
C ARG A 180 -2.42 -14.20 -0.14
N HIS A 181 -2.90 -12.97 -0.03
CA HIS A 181 -3.60 -12.48 1.14
C HIS A 181 -5.06 -12.25 0.81
N CYS A 182 -5.94 -12.76 1.67
CA CYS A 182 -7.38 -12.59 1.56
C CYS A 182 -7.92 -11.94 2.83
N ILE A 183 -8.97 -11.13 2.66
CA ILE A 183 -9.76 -10.58 3.74
C ILE A 183 -11.23 -10.85 3.50
N CYS A 184 -12.02 -10.96 4.56
CA CYS A 184 -13.45 -11.22 4.45
C CYS A 184 -14.24 -10.73 5.67
N SER A 185 -15.56 -10.57 5.53
CA SER A 185 -16.44 -9.92 6.51
C SER A 185 -17.47 -10.83 7.18
N LEU A 186 -17.36 -12.15 6.99
CA LEU A 186 -18.29 -13.14 7.55
C LEU A 186 -17.62 -13.92 8.67
N ASN A 187 -18.40 -14.48 9.60
CA ASN A 187 -17.87 -15.34 10.66
C ASN A 187 -17.10 -16.53 10.07
N MET A 188 -15.90 -16.78 10.59
CA MET A 188 -15.02 -17.91 10.23
C MET A 188 -14.72 -18.03 8.73
N CYS A 189 -14.78 -16.92 7.99
CA CYS A 189 -14.57 -16.90 6.53
C CYS A 189 -13.11 -17.11 6.08
N ASN A 190 -12.18 -17.10 7.04
CA ASN A 190 -10.76 -17.39 6.87
C ASN A 190 -10.39 -18.85 7.21
N GLN A 191 -11.36 -19.76 7.16
CA GLN A 191 -11.12 -21.18 7.33
C GLN A 191 -10.53 -21.79 6.05
N LEU A 192 -9.41 -22.51 6.20
CA LEU A 192 -8.66 -23.15 5.11
C LEU A 192 -9.53 -24.13 4.27
N ASN A 193 -10.60 -24.67 4.87
CA ASN A 193 -11.38 -25.81 4.36
C ASN A 193 -12.91 -25.59 4.44
N SER A 194 -13.45 -24.43 4.08
CA SER A 194 -14.92 -24.35 3.92
C SER A 194 -15.36 -25.24 2.75
N PRO A 195 -16.33 -26.17 2.92
CA PRO A 195 -16.76 -27.12 1.89
C PRO A 195 -17.39 -26.47 0.64
N GLN A 196 -17.65 -25.16 0.65
CA GLN A 196 -17.97 -24.39 -0.55
C GLN A 196 -16.79 -24.25 -1.53
N ASN A 197 -15.55 -24.48 -1.09
CA ASN A 197 -14.36 -24.54 -1.94
C ASN A 197 -14.07 -25.95 -2.51
N TYR A 198 -14.83 -26.97 -2.11
CA TYR A 198 -14.55 -28.36 -2.49
C TYR A 198 -14.83 -28.66 -3.98
N HIS A 199 -15.78 -27.94 -4.59
CA HIS A 199 -16.04 -28.06 -6.03
C HIS A 199 -14.93 -27.47 -6.92
N ASN A 200 -13.97 -26.73 -6.37
CA ASN A 200 -12.86 -26.15 -7.14
C ASN A 200 -11.54 -26.93 -6.99
N TYR A 201 -11.50 -27.98 -6.16
CA TYR A 201 -10.28 -28.73 -5.87
C TYR A 201 -10.09 -29.95 -6.78
N LYS A 202 -11.19 -30.61 -7.21
CA LYS A 202 -11.12 -31.84 -8.02
C LYS A 202 -10.64 -31.65 -9.46
N ASP A 203 -10.71 -30.45 -10.02
CA ASP A 203 -10.17 -30.16 -11.36
C ASP A 203 -8.68 -29.77 -11.35
N ARG A 204 -8.07 -29.63 -10.17
CA ARG A 204 -6.70 -29.10 -10.03
C ARG A 204 -5.61 -30.16 -9.95
N GLU A 205 -5.92 -31.40 -9.56
CA GLU A 205 -4.90 -32.45 -9.42
C GLU A 205 -4.47 -33.09 -10.74
N LYS A 206 -5.23 -32.91 -11.85
CA LYS A 206 -4.83 -33.38 -13.18
C LYS A 206 -3.89 -32.43 -13.94
N GLU A 207 -3.57 -31.25 -13.41
CA GLU A 207 -2.61 -30.28 -14.02
C GLU A 207 -1.29 -30.15 -13.23
N SER A 208 -1.00 -31.06 -12.30
CA SER A 208 0.12 -31.01 -11.34
C SER A 208 1.54 -31.19 -11.93
N GLY A 209 1.71 -31.14 -13.25
CA GLY A 209 3.02 -31.32 -13.90
C GLY A 209 3.63 -30.09 -14.57
N LEU A 210 2.82 -29.13 -15.04
CA LEU A 210 3.31 -28.16 -16.05
C LEU A 210 2.89 -26.68 -15.85
N LYS A 211 2.21 -26.31 -14.75
CA LYS A 211 1.65 -24.96 -14.55
C LYS A 211 2.07 -24.21 -13.28
N LEU A 212 3.30 -24.40 -12.80
CA LEU A 212 3.88 -23.55 -11.73
C LEU A 212 4.25 -22.11 -12.18
N ARG A 213 3.81 -21.64 -13.36
CA ARG A 213 4.30 -20.39 -13.99
C ARG A 213 3.23 -19.33 -14.34
N SER A 214 2.03 -19.37 -13.77
CA SER A 214 1.11 -18.24 -13.94
C SER A 214 0.26 -17.96 -12.70
N LEU A 215 0.27 -16.68 -12.30
CA LEU A 215 -0.54 -16.08 -11.24
C LEU A 215 -2.05 -16.03 -11.61
N ALA A 216 -2.56 -16.92 -12.44
CA ALA A 216 -3.95 -16.87 -12.89
C ALA A 216 -4.89 -17.13 -11.71
N MET A 217 -5.45 -16.06 -11.14
CA MET A 217 -6.66 -16.15 -10.35
C MET A 217 -7.81 -16.44 -11.30
N THR A 218 -8.61 -17.45 -11.01
CA THR A 218 -9.96 -17.61 -11.56
C THR A 218 -10.84 -16.50 -10.97
N SER A 219 -10.65 -15.27 -11.47
CA SER A 219 -11.65 -14.21 -11.36
C SER A 219 -12.72 -14.46 -12.42
N PRO A 220 -14.01 -14.24 -12.13
CA PRO A 220 -15.06 -14.28 -13.15
C PRO A 220 -14.92 -13.15 -14.19
N ASP A 221 -14.01 -12.19 -13.99
CA ASP A 221 -13.72 -11.14 -14.96
C ASP A 221 -12.50 -11.49 -15.82
N THR A 222 -12.71 -12.30 -16.83
CA THR A 222 -11.77 -12.65 -17.92
C THR A 222 -11.34 -11.45 -18.80
N ASN A 223 -11.77 -10.23 -18.48
CA ASN A 223 -11.62 -9.04 -19.34
C ASN A 223 -10.54 -8.04 -18.90
N VAL A 224 -9.70 -8.35 -17.90
CA VAL A 224 -8.59 -7.45 -17.51
C VAL A 224 -7.30 -7.89 -18.20
N PRO A 225 -6.69 -7.06 -19.05
CA PRO A 225 -5.44 -7.42 -19.70
C PRO A 225 -4.31 -7.51 -18.68
N LEU A 226 -3.64 -8.66 -18.66
CA LEU A 226 -2.43 -8.86 -17.86
C LEU A 226 -1.32 -7.94 -18.39
N GLN A 227 -0.59 -7.34 -17.47
CA GLN A 227 0.57 -6.49 -17.70
C GLN A 227 1.85 -7.30 -17.42
N SER A 228 2.88 -7.10 -18.25
CA SER A 228 4.22 -7.59 -17.98
C SER A 228 4.95 -6.60 -17.09
N CYS A 229 5.41 -6.99 -15.90
CA CYS A 229 6.05 -6.13 -14.90
C CYS A 229 7.47 -6.59 -14.62
N TYR A 230 8.34 -5.71 -14.11
CA TYR A 230 9.61 -6.11 -13.50
C TYR A 230 9.37 -6.87 -12.18
N ASN A 231 10.22 -7.85 -11.89
CA ASN A 231 10.17 -8.64 -10.65
C ASN A 231 11.58 -8.82 -10.08
N CYS A 232 12.04 -7.79 -9.37
CA CYS A 232 13.38 -7.69 -8.81
C CYS A 232 13.34 -7.10 -7.41
N GLU A 233 14.33 -7.46 -6.62
CA GLU A 233 14.65 -6.88 -5.33
C GLU A 233 16.06 -6.30 -5.42
N THR A 234 16.19 -5.03 -5.04
CA THR A 234 17.48 -4.34 -4.98
C THR A 234 17.69 -3.83 -3.58
N ASN A 235 18.80 -4.21 -2.96
CA ASN A 235 19.20 -3.70 -1.65
C ASN A 235 20.60 -3.11 -1.75
N THR A 236 20.76 -1.89 -1.26
CA THR A 236 22.03 -1.20 -1.10
C THR A 236 22.27 -0.92 0.38
N GLN A 237 23.43 -1.35 0.89
CA GLN A 237 23.89 -1.04 2.24
C GLN A 237 25.28 -0.40 2.15
N ASP A 238 25.41 0.78 2.79
CA ASP A 238 26.60 1.62 2.90
C ASP A 238 27.15 2.25 1.61
N ALA A 239 27.45 3.55 1.66
CA ALA A 239 28.14 4.28 0.59
C ALA A 239 29.63 3.93 0.47
N ALA A 240 30.21 3.28 1.49
CA ALA A 240 31.63 2.92 1.55
C ALA A 240 31.93 1.50 1.03
N ALA A 241 30.92 0.64 0.95
CA ALA A 241 31.03 -0.69 0.38
C ALA A 241 30.08 -0.75 -0.81
N MET A 242 30.59 -1.05 -2.00
CA MET A 242 29.83 -1.24 -3.24
C MET A 242 28.92 -2.49 -3.19
N SER A 243 28.21 -2.73 -2.07
CA SER A 243 27.30 -3.86 -1.89
C SER A 243 25.93 -3.52 -2.48
N HIS A 244 25.89 -3.42 -3.80
CA HIS A 244 24.64 -3.35 -4.55
C HIS A 244 24.21 -4.78 -4.87
N THR A 245 23.19 -5.27 -4.17
CA THR A 245 22.64 -6.61 -4.43
C THR A 245 21.34 -6.48 -5.20
N THR A 246 21.30 -7.02 -6.42
CA THR A 246 20.07 -7.14 -7.21
C THR A 246 19.74 -8.60 -7.40
N ASN A 247 18.54 -9.00 -6.97
CA ASN A 247 18.04 -10.34 -7.13
C ASN A 247 16.73 -10.34 -7.89
N CYS A 248 16.74 -10.94 -9.08
CA CYS A 248 15.59 -11.01 -9.97
C CYS A 248 15.29 -12.46 -10.31
N ARG A 249 14.32 -13.07 -9.62
CA ARG A 249 14.01 -14.50 -9.77
C ARG A 249 13.54 -14.91 -11.17
N SER A 250 12.87 -14.00 -11.88
CA SER A 250 12.38 -14.23 -13.24
C SER A 250 12.59 -13.02 -14.17
N ASN A 251 13.21 -11.94 -13.67
CA ASN A 251 13.24 -10.57 -14.22
C ASN A 251 11.87 -9.93 -14.47
N ARG A 252 10.86 -10.73 -14.78
CA ARG A 252 9.51 -10.31 -15.12
C ARG A 252 8.46 -11.16 -14.44
N CYS A 253 7.27 -10.60 -14.26
CA CYS A 253 6.08 -11.35 -13.87
C CYS A 253 4.83 -10.74 -14.52
N MET A 254 3.74 -11.51 -14.58
CA MET A 254 2.48 -11.09 -15.21
C MET A 254 1.41 -10.86 -14.16
N GLY A 255 0.75 -9.70 -14.18
CA GLY A 255 -0.39 -9.46 -13.32
C GLY A 255 -1.32 -8.34 -13.80
N HIS A 256 -2.47 -8.15 -13.15
CA HIS A 256 -3.41 -7.07 -13.47
C HIS A 256 -2.77 -5.69 -13.29
N PHE A 257 -1.86 -5.56 -12.32
CA PHE A 257 -1.13 -4.33 -12.01
C PHE A 257 0.35 -4.62 -11.73
N CYS A 258 1.21 -3.66 -12.00
CA CYS A 258 2.59 -3.69 -11.56
C CYS A 258 2.75 -2.91 -10.25
N THR A 259 3.66 -3.35 -9.40
CA THR A 259 3.94 -2.71 -8.11
C THR A 259 5.40 -2.33 -8.00
N TYR A 260 5.65 -1.17 -7.39
CA TYR A 260 6.96 -0.71 -6.97
C TYR A 260 6.86 -0.29 -5.51
N ALA A 261 7.79 -0.74 -4.68
CA ALA A 261 7.91 -0.29 -3.30
C ALA A 261 9.38 0.07 -3.05
N ALA A 262 9.62 1.15 -2.33
CA ALA A 262 10.96 1.53 -1.91
C ALA A 262 10.95 2.01 -0.47
N GLN A 263 11.98 1.63 0.27
CA GLN A 263 12.26 2.13 1.62
C GLN A 263 13.67 2.69 1.64
N ARG A 264 13.80 3.90 2.17
CA ARG A 264 15.06 4.61 2.29
C ARG A 264 15.25 5.00 3.74
N HIS A 265 16.39 4.60 4.29
CA HIS A 265 16.82 4.95 5.63
C HIS A 265 18.12 5.74 5.54
N THR A 266 18.14 6.90 6.17
CA THR A 266 19.32 7.73 6.30
C THR A 266 19.68 7.78 7.78
N SER A 267 20.79 7.14 8.15
CA SER A 267 21.31 7.16 9.52
C SER A 267 22.55 8.04 9.61
N LYS A 268 22.58 8.94 10.61
CA LYS A 268 23.79 9.68 10.99
C LYS A 268 24.57 8.81 11.98
N ASN A 269 25.70 8.25 11.55
CA ASN A 269 26.55 7.48 12.45
C ASN A 269 27.15 8.38 13.53
N SER A 270 26.91 8.07 14.81
CA SER A 270 27.39 8.83 15.98
C SER A 270 28.81 8.49 16.43
N MET A 271 29.63 7.87 15.56
CA MET A 271 31.01 7.44 15.86
C MET A 271 32.08 8.29 15.18
N GLY A 272 31.92 9.62 15.17
CA GLY A 272 32.98 10.56 14.76
C GLY A 272 33.45 10.48 13.31
N ARG A 273 32.79 9.69 12.45
CA ARG A 273 32.98 9.68 10.99
C ARG A 273 31.76 10.32 10.35
N SER A 274 31.97 11.38 9.57
CA SER A 274 30.93 12.18 8.89
C SER A 274 30.20 11.46 7.76
N ASN A 275 30.20 10.14 7.71
CA ASN A 275 29.61 9.39 6.60
C ASN A 275 28.15 9.07 6.95
N MET A 276 27.23 9.68 6.20
CA MET A 276 25.82 9.32 6.21
C MET A 276 25.66 7.92 5.63
N VAL A 277 25.01 7.03 6.38
CA VAL A 277 24.66 5.69 5.89
C VAL A 277 23.30 5.80 5.21
N HIS A 278 23.27 5.56 3.91
CA HIS A 278 22.05 5.45 3.13
C HIS A 278 21.80 3.97 2.83
N ALA A 279 20.75 3.42 3.43
CA ALA A 279 20.25 2.09 3.07
C ALA A 279 19.01 2.27 2.20
N VAL A 280 19.01 1.66 1.01
CA VAL A 280 17.88 1.70 0.09
C VAL A 280 17.48 0.27 -0.26
N SER A 281 16.20 -0.03 -0.07
CA SER A 281 15.58 -1.28 -0.49
C SER A 281 14.49 -0.96 -1.50
N GLU A 282 14.56 -1.57 -2.68
CA GLU A 282 13.58 -1.43 -3.75
C GLU A 282 13.03 -2.79 -4.14
N LEU A 283 11.71 -2.87 -4.25
CA LEU A 283 10.96 -4.09 -4.52
C LEU A 283 10.01 -3.86 -5.68
N GLN A 284 10.28 -4.53 -6.78
CA GLN A 284 9.46 -4.54 -7.99
C GLN A 284 8.71 -5.85 -8.07
N GLY A 285 7.47 -5.78 -8.57
CA GLY A 285 6.63 -6.95 -8.71
C GLY A 285 5.35 -6.73 -9.47
N CYS A 286 4.47 -7.73 -9.43
CA CYS A 286 3.14 -7.68 -10.00
C CYS A 286 2.11 -8.12 -8.97
N MET A 287 0.89 -7.65 -9.18
CA MET A 287 -0.26 -7.89 -8.33
C MET A 287 -1.42 -8.40 -9.15
N ASN A 288 -2.02 -9.49 -8.66
CA ASN A 288 -3.32 -9.96 -9.09
C ASN A 288 -4.35 -9.76 -8.02
N VAL A 289 -5.55 -9.44 -8.45
CA VAL A 289 -6.62 -8.99 -7.57
C VAL A 289 -7.94 -9.63 -7.95
N SER A 290 -8.77 -9.94 -6.96
CA SER A 290 -10.13 -10.43 -7.18
C SER A 290 -11.11 -9.33 -7.59
N ASP A 291 -10.85 -8.07 -7.23
CA ASP A 291 -11.70 -6.92 -7.52
C ASP A 291 -10.84 -5.72 -7.93
N ARG A 292 -10.95 -5.27 -9.19
CA ARG A 292 -10.12 -4.20 -9.74
C ARG A 292 -10.55 -2.79 -9.34
N ASN A 293 -11.81 -2.61 -8.94
CA ASN A 293 -12.41 -1.27 -8.83
C ASN A 293 -11.86 -0.49 -7.63
N ASN A 294 -11.31 -1.21 -6.66
CA ASN A 294 -10.76 -0.65 -5.42
C ASN A 294 -9.23 -0.47 -5.47
N ILE A 295 -8.60 -0.59 -6.66
CA ILE A 295 -7.17 -0.28 -6.84
C ILE A 295 -6.98 1.19 -7.17
N MET A 296 -6.26 1.89 -6.30
CA MET A 296 -5.74 3.22 -6.60
C MET A 296 -4.40 3.11 -7.32
N LEU A 297 -4.30 3.71 -8.49
CA LEU A 297 -3.06 3.85 -9.25
C LEU A 297 -2.25 5.08 -8.80
N GLY A 298 -0.96 5.08 -9.08
CA GLY A 298 -0.01 6.10 -8.67
C GLY A 298 0.80 5.69 -7.44
N CYS A 299 1.49 6.66 -6.84
CA CYS A 299 2.39 6.43 -5.72
C CYS A 299 1.96 7.22 -4.47
N SER A 300 1.90 6.53 -3.33
CA SER A 300 1.83 7.15 -2.01
C SER A 300 3.23 7.23 -1.43
N LYS A 301 3.55 8.37 -0.82
CA LYS A 301 4.82 8.62 -0.15
C LYS A 301 4.56 8.94 1.33
N LYS A 302 5.26 8.26 2.23
CA LYS A 302 5.27 8.45 3.68
C LYS A 302 6.70 8.77 4.10
N TRP A 303 6.94 9.82 4.89
CA TRP A 303 8.30 10.17 5.30
C TRP A 303 8.35 10.80 6.69
N ILE A 304 9.50 10.64 7.35
CA ILE A 304 9.86 11.24 8.63
C ILE A 304 11.10 12.09 8.36
N SER A 305 10.92 13.39 8.20
CA SER A 305 11.99 14.35 7.89
C SER A 305 12.86 13.79 6.75
N ASP A 306 14.19 13.82 6.90
CA ASP A 306 15.16 13.26 5.96
C ASP A 306 15.68 11.86 6.35
N GLU A 307 15.20 11.30 7.48
CA GLU A 307 15.70 10.05 8.06
C GLU A 307 15.05 8.81 7.46
N TYR A 308 13.78 8.91 7.10
CA TYR A 308 13.02 7.77 6.59
C TYR A 308 12.05 8.19 5.50
N GLU A 309 12.07 7.45 4.39
CA GLU A 309 11.12 7.58 3.31
C GLU A 309 10.62 6.20 2.88
N GLU A 310 9.32 6.10 2.69
CA GLU A 310 8.63 4.92 2.20
C GLU A 310 7.74 5.31 1.02
N ILE A 311 7.95 4.64 -0.11
CA ILE A 311 7.19 4.82 -1.33
C ILE A 311 6.53 3.50 -1.66
N HIS A 312 5.23 3.55 -1.95
CA HIS A 312 4.50 2.45 -2.56
C HIS A 312 3.86 2.97 -3.84
N CYS A 313 3.78 2.12 -4.86
CA CYS A 313 3.17 2.46 -6.14
C CYS A 313 2.43 1.26 -6.71
N ALA A 314 1.31 1.56 -7.37
CA ALA A 314 0.64 0.64 -8.28
C ALA A 314 0.46 1.34 -9.63
N CYS A 315 0.79 0.66 -10.71
CA CYS A 315 0.71 1.22 -12.06
C CYS A 315 0.09 0.22 -13.04
N ARG A 316 -0.44 0.75 -14.14
CA ARG A 316 -0.98 -0.01 -15.27
C ARG A 316 -0.16 0.29 -16.51
N GLY A 317 0.19 -0.75 -17.25
CA GLY A 317 1.05 -0.68 -18.42
C GLY A 317 2.22 -1.66 -18.32
N ASN A 318 2.73 -2.08 -19.47
CA ASN A 318 3.89 -2.97 -19.49
C ASN A 318 5.12 -2.24 -18.94
N LEU A 319 5.79 -2.89 -18.00
CA LEU A 319 7.06 -2.49 -17.39
C LEU A 319 7.00 -1.11 -16.70
N CYS A 320 5.81 -0.67 -16.28
CA CYS A 320 5.62 0.64 -15.65
C CYS A 320 6.24 0.75 -14.26
N ASN A 321 6.67 -0.37 -13.66
CA ASN A 321 7.26 -0.42 -12.32
C ASN A 321 8.79 -0.43 -12.34
N SER A 322 9.43 0.12 -13.37
CA SER A 322 10.89 0.29 -13.42
C SER A 322 11.40 1.11 -12.24
N ASP A 323 10.68 2.17 -11.90
CA ASP A 323 11.06 3.13 -10.86
C ASP A 323 9.82 3.89 -10.37
N SER A 324 9.98 4.65 -9.29
CA SER A 324 8.89 5.42 -8.68
C SER A 324 8.29 6.51 -9.58
N LEU A 325 9.08 7.12 -10.47
CA LEU A 325 8.61 8.21 -11.35
C LEU A 325 7.75 7.63 -12.48
N THR A 326 8.23 6.55 -13.10
CA THR A 326 7.50 5.82 -14.14
C THR A 326 6.21 5.21 -13.60
N ALA A 327 6.25 4.65 -12.37
CA ALA A 327 5.06 4.11 -11.75
C ALA A 327 4.02 5.22 -11.45
N ALA A 328 4.48 6.40 -11.04
CA ALA A 328 3.61 7.55 -10.77
C ALA A 328 2.99 8.17 -12.04
N SER A 329 3.69 8.15 -13.17
CA SER A 329 3.26 8.80 -14.42
C SER A 329 2.23 8.00 -15.23
N SER A 330 2.03 6.72 -14.91
CA SER A 330 1.05 5.84 -15.57
C SER A 330 -0.41 6.32 -15.56
N MET A 331 -0.72 7.38 -14.80
CA MET A 331 -2.03 8.04 -14.80
C MET A 331 -2.24 9.03 -15.99
N LEU A 332 -1.16 9.47 -16.66
CA LEU A 332 -1.20 10.60 -17.62
C LEU A 332 -1.29 10.18 -19.10
N ASN A 333 -1.16 8.89 -19.42
CA ASN A 333 -1.14 8.43 -20.81
C ASN A 333 -2.48 8.61 -21.57
N GLY A 334 -3.56 9.03 -20.91
CA GLY A 334 -4.83 9.37 -21.56
C GLY A 334 -4.91 10.81 -22.09
N PHE A 335 -4.15 11.76 -21.54
CA PHE A 335 -4.30 13.19 -21.88
C PHE A 335 -3.39 13.64 -23.03
N HIS A 336 -2.24 12.98 -23.26
CA HIS A 336 -1.31 13.37 -24.32
C HIS A 336 -1.78 13.02 -25.74
N VAL A 337 -2.81 12.18 -25.91
CA VAL A 337 -3.37 11.84 -27.22
C VAL A 337 -4.50 12.79 -27.64
N LEU A 338 -5.22 13.39 -26.69
CA LEU A 338 -6.35 14.29 -26.97
C LEU A 338 -5.91 15.72 -27.35
N ILE A 339 -4.80 16.21 -26.78
CA ILE A 339 -4.29 17.56 -27.04
C ILE A 339 -3.84 17.75 -28.51
N PRO A 340 -3.06 16.84 -29.14
CA PRO A 340 -2.69 16.99 -30.55
C PRO A 340 -3.87 16.74 -31.50
N LEU A 341 -4.88 15.96 -31.10
CA LEU A 341 -6.10 15.72 -31.89
C LEU A 341 -7.06 16.94 -31.88
N LEU A 342 -7.16 17.64 -30.76
CA LEU A 342 -7.90 18.91 -30.67
C LEU A 342 -7.18 20.05 -31.39
N LEU A 343 -5.84 20.12 -31.29
CA LEU A 343 -5.05 21.13 -32.00
C LEU A 343 -5.06 20.94 -33.52
N SER A 344 -5.09 19.69 -34.01
CA SER A 344 -5.22 19.44 -35.45
C SER A 344 -6.62 19.77 -35.99
N PHE A 345 -7.67 19.65 -35.19
CA PHE A 345 -9.02 20.09 -35.57
C PHE A 345 -9.14 21.62 -35.69
N PHE A 346 -8.40 22.38 -34.88
CA PHE A 346 -8.42 23.86 -34.93
C PHE A 346 -7.55 24.47 -36.04
N VAL A 347 -6.62 23.72 -36.62
CA VAL A 347 -5.79 24.20 -37.76
C VAL A 347 -6.47 23.92 -39.11
N LEU A 348 -7.52 23.10 -39.14
CA LEU A 348 -8.25 22.70 -40.34
C LEU A 348 -9.59 23.45 -40.56
N PHE A 349 -9.90 24.45 -39.72
CA PHE A 349 -11.08 25.32 -39.88
C PHE A 349 -10.70 26.77 -40.04
#